data_AF-A0A2K5W6N5-F1
#
_entry.id   AF-A0A2K5W6N5-F1
#
_cell.length_a   1.000
_cell.length_b   1.000
_cell.length_c   1.000
_cell.angle_alpha   90.00
_cell.angle_beta   90.00
_cell.angle_gamma   90.00
#
_symmetry.space_group_name_H-M   'P 1'
#
loop_
_entity.id
_entity.type
_entity.pdbx_description
1 polymer ?
#
loop_
_entity_poly.entity_id
_entity_poly.type
_entity_poly.pdbx_seq_one_letter_code
_entity_poly.pdbx_strand_id
1 'polypeptide(L)'
;MHTLGKMSASRLLISIIIMVSGNISQPVLMDTNAMLCCPPIEFRNLIVIVWEIIIRGQPSCTKAYRKETNETKETNCTDKRITWVSTPDQNSDLQIHPVAITHDGYYRCIMATPDGNFHRGYHLQVLVTPEVTLFQSRNRTAVCKAVAGKPAAQISWIPAGDCAPTEHEYWGNGTVTVESMCHWGDHNASTVTCHVSHLTGNKSLYIKLNSGLRTSGSPALDLLIILYVKLSLFVVILVTTGFVFFQRINYVR
;
A
#
# COMPACT_ATOMS: atom_id res chain seq x y z
N MET A 1 55.96 36.73 -53.53
CA MET A 1 55.89 37.37 -52.19
C MET A 1 54.42 37.41 -51.78
N HIS A 2 53.97 36.44 -50.99
CA HIS A 2 52.62 36.39 -50.44
C HIS A 2 52.59 37.15 -49.11
N THR A 3 51.81 38.23 -49.02
CA THR A 3 51.40 38.81 -47.74
C THR A 3 50.11 38.14 -47.28
N LEU A 4 50.23 37.20 -46.36
CA LEU A 4 49.10 36.55 -45.68
C LEU A 4 48.74 37.42 -44.46
N GLY A 5 47.65 38.17 -44.57
CA GLY A 5 47.06 38.89 -43.45
C GLY A 5 46.52 37.91 -42.39
N LYS A 6 46.96 38.06 -41.15
CA LYS A 6 46.46 37.30 -40.00
C LYS A 6 45.05 37.79 -39.64
N MET A 7 44.02 37.00 -39.92
CA MET A 7 42.70 37.14 -39.29
C MET A 7 42.70 36.36 -37.97
N SER A 8 42.50 37.09 -36.88
CA SER A 8 42.33 36.52 -35.53
C SER A 8 41.02 35.72 -35.47
N ALA A 9 41.14 34.41 -35.32
CA ALA A 9 40.00 33.53 -35.04
C ALA A 9 39.64 33.65 -33.55
N SER A 10 38.72 34.57 -33.24
CA SER A 10 38.09 34.63 -31.92
C SER A 10 37.26 33.35 -31.75
N ARG A 11 37.73 32.43 -30.91
CA ARG A 11 37.02 31.19 -30.58
C ARG A 11 35.83 31.55 -29.69
N LEU A 12 34.65 31.65 -30.29
CA LEU A 12 33.39 31.71 -29.55
C LEU A 12 33.17 30.35 -28.88
N LEU A 13 33.59 30.22 -27.62
CA LEU A 13 33.23 29.09 -26.76
C LEU A 13 31.74 29.24 -26.41
N ILE A 14 30.87 28.64 -27.22
CA ILE A 14 29.47 28.43 -26.84
C ILE A 14 29.49 27.40 -25.71
N SER A 15 29.57 27.86 -24.46
CA SER A 15 29.26 27.02 -23.30
C SER A 15 27.77 26.73 -23.33
N ILE A 16 27.39 25.60 -23.90
CA ILE A 16 26.07 25.02 -23.68
C ILE A 16 26.09 24.55 -22.22
N ILE A 17 25.64 25.39 -21.30
CA ILE A 17 25.36 24.99 -19.92
C ILE A 17 24.08 24.14 -20.00
N ILE A 18 24.24 22.83 -20.18
CA ILE A 18 23.15 21.88 -19.94
C ILE A 18 22.96 21.87 -18.42
N MET A 19 22.01 22.66 -17.91
CA MET A 19 21.49 22.44 -16.56
C MET A 19 20.71 21.12 -16.58
N VAL A 20 21.40 20.01 -16.32
CA VAL A 20 20.78 18.69 -16.13
C VAL A 20 20.03 18.76 -14.81
N SER A 21 18.74 19.09 -14.84
CA SER A 21 17.87 18.87 -13.69
C SER A 21 17.69 17.36 -13.54
N GLY A 22 18.14 16.78 -12.43
CA GLY A 22 17.85 15.39 -12.09
C GLY A 22 16.34 15.14 -12.09
N ASN A 23 15.92 13.95 -12.50
CA ASN A 23 14.51 13.56 -12.44
C ASN A 23 14.03 13.53 -10.97
N ILE A 24 12.96 14.24 -10.64
CA ILE A 24 12.42 14.36 -9.28
C ILE A 24 11.42 13.23 -9.02
N SER A 25 11.57 12.48 -7.93
CA SER A 25 10.53 11.55 -7.46
C SER A 25 9.46 12.34 -6.72
N GLN A 26 8.19 12.21 -7.13
CA GLN A 26 7.06 12.93 -6.54
C GLN A 26 5.97 11.96 -6.09
N PRO A 27 5.98 11.52 -4.82
CA PRO A 27 4.86 10.75 -4.26
C PRO A 27 3.66 11.68 -4.04
N VAL A 28 2.46 11.24 -4.43
CA VAL A 28 1.21 12.00 -4.24
C VAL A 28 0.08 11.08 -3.83
N LEU A 29 -0.67 11.46 -2.79
CA LEU A 29 -1.81 10.70 -2.32
C LEU A 29 -2.97 10.76 -3.33
N MET A 30 -3.63 9.62 -3.56
CA MET A 30 -4.85 9.54 -4.35
C MET A 30 -5.95 10.46 -3.79
N ASP A 31 -6.80 10.98 -4.67
CA ASP A 31 -7.90 11.90 -4.36
C ASP A 31 -7.47 13.25 -3.77
N THR A 32 -6.20 13.61 -3.91
CA THR A 32 -5.67 14.94 -3.55
C THR A 32 -5.36 15.79 -4.78
N ASN A 33 -4.76 16.97 -4.57
CA ASN A 33 -4.28 17.85 -5.62
C ASN A 33 -2.76 17.72 -5.77
N ALA A 34 -2.25 17.49 -6.97
CA ALA A 34 -0.83 17.55 -7.29
C ALA A 34 -0.50 18.82 -8.08
N MET A 35 0.59 19.49 -7.72
CA MET A 35 1.15 20.60 -8.49
C MET A 35 2.57 20.26 -8.91
N LEU A 36 2.86 20.38 -10.20
CA LEU A 36 4.18 20.11 -10.78
C LEU A 36 4.73 21.40 -11.36
N CYS A 37 5.82 21.89 -10.79
CA CYS A 37 6.36 23.18 -11.17
C CYS A 37 7.35 23.09 -12.33
N CYS A 38 7.38 24.10 -13.19
CA CYS A 38 8.44 24.23 -14.18
C CYS A 38 9.74 24.82 -13.56
N PRO A 39 10.89 24.77 -14.25
CA PRO A 39 12.08 25.52 -13.83
C PRO A 39 11.79 27.02 -13.56
N PRO A 40 12.43 27.65 -12.57
CA PRO A 40 12.31 29.10 -12.44
C PRO A 40 13.04 29.78 -13.60
N ILE A 41 12.31 30.50 -14.46
CA ILE A 41 12.87 31.35 -15.52
C ILE A 41 12.21 32.72 -15.51
N GLU A 42 12.85 33.68 -16.16
CA GLU A 42 12.23 34.98 -16.39
C GLU A 42 11.17 34.88 -17.50
N PHE A 43 9.90 35.01 -17.12
CA PHE A 43 8.78 34.97 -18.08
C PHE A 43 8.91 36.02 -19.20
N ARG A 44 9.69 37.10 -19.02
CA ARG A 44 9.98 38.09 -20.07
C ARG A 44 10.57 37.45 -21.33
N ASN A 45 11.46 36.47 -21.17
CA ASN A 45 12.17 35.80 -22.24
C ASN A 45 11.51 34.49 -22.69
N LEU A 46 10.34 34.14 -22.14
CA LEU A 46 9.62 32.93 -22.51
C LEU A 46 9.12 32.98 -23.96
N ILE A 47 9.39 31.93 -24.74
CA ILE A 47 8.87 31.74 -26.10
C ILE A 47 7.71 30.73 -26.08
N VAL A 48 7.96 29.56 -25.49
CA VAL A 48 7.01 28.44 -25.44
C VAL A 48 7.21 27.62 -24.17
N ILE A 49 6.09 27.14 -23.60
CA ILE A 49 6.05 26.12 -22.55
C ILE A 49 5.48 24.85 -23.16
N VAL A 50 6.08 23.70 -22.85
CA VAL A 50 5.60 22.39 -23.27
C VAL A 50 5.63 21.46 -22.06
N TRP A 51 4.48 20.91 -21.71
CA TRP A 51 4.36 19.76 -20.83
C TRP A 51 4.24 18.50 -21.67
N GLU A 52 5.21 17.62 -21.54
CA GLU A 52 5.15 16.25 -22.04
C GLU A 52 4.71 15.33 -20.90
N ILE A 53 3.63 14.59 -21.13
CA ILE A 53 2.96 13.75 -20.14
C ILE A 53 3.00 12.31 -20.65
N ILE A 54 3.68 11.44 -19.91
CA ILE A 54 3.86 10.03 -20.25
C ILE A 54 3.28 9.20 -19.11
N ILE A 55 1.99 8.91 -19.21
CA ILE A 55 1.28 8.04 -18.26
C ILE A 55 1.62 6.57 -18.57
N ARG A 56 1.83 5.76 -17.52
CA ARG A 56 2.17 4.35 -17.69
C ARG A 56 1.07 3.60 -18.45
N GLY A 57 1.44 2.95 -19.56
CA GLY A 57 0.52 2.16 -20.37
C GLY A 57 -0.42 2.98 -21.27
N GLN A 58 -0.19 4.29 -21.39
CA GLN A 58 -0.96 5.18 -22.27
C GLN A 58 -0.03 5.86 -23.29
N PRO A 59 -0.56 6.31 -24.45
CA PRO A 59 0.20 7.16 -25.36
C PRO A 59 0.57 8.47 -24.67
N SER A 60 1.71 9.05 -25.06
CA SER A 60 2.11 10.36 -24.56
C SER A 60 1.13 11.45 -25.01
N CYS A 61 0.94 12.42 -24.13
CA CYS A 61 0.12 13.59 -24.37
C CYS A 61 0.94 14.86 -24.15
N THR A 62 0.56 15.95 -24.82
CA THR A 62 1.31 17.21 -24.74
C THR A 62 0.37 18.39 -24.54
N LYS A 63 0.70 19.27 -23.59
CA LYS A 63 0.10 20.60 -23.45
C LYS A 63 1.15 21.66 -23.73
N ALA A 64 0.87 22.57 -24.65
CA ALA A 64 1.79 23.62 -25.04
C ALA A 64 1.14 24.99 -24.90
N TYR A 65 1.96 25.99 -24.59
CA TYR A 65 1.58 27.40 -24.56
C TYR A 65 2.61 28.22 -25.33
N ARG A 66 2.17 29.03 -26.29
CA ARG A 66 3.02 29.97 -27.03
C ARG A 66 2.76 31.38 -26.52
N LYS A 67 3.82 32.05 -26.03
CA LYS A 67 3.68 33.39 -25.45
C LYS A 67 3.29 34.45 -26.47
N GLU A 68 3.89 34.42 -27.66
CA GLU A 68 3.69 35.42 -28.72
C GLU A 68 2.22 35.56 -29.13
N THR A 69 1.53 34.44 -29.31
CA THR A 69 0.11 34.41 -29.71
C THR A 69 -0.85 34.31 -28.52
N ASN A 70 -0.31 34.10 -27.31
CA ASN A 70 -1.07 33.80 -26.10
C ASN A 70 -2.04 32.61 -26.29
N GLU A 71 -1.61 31.57 -27.00
CA GLU A 71 -2.42 30.40 -27.33
C GLU A 71 -1.94 29.15 -26.60
N THR A 72 -2.89 28.36 -26.11
CA THR A 72 -2.66 27.01 -25.62
C THR A 72 -3.09 25.97 -26.65
N LYS A 73 -2.31 24.91 -26.81
CA LYS A 73 -2.64 23.75 -27.65
C LYS A 73 -2.46 22.46 -26.87
N GLU A 74 -3.42 21.55 -27.01
CA GLU A 74 -3.34 20.21 -26.44
C GLU A 74 -3.34 19.17 -27.56
N THR A 75 -2.46 18.18 -27.43
CA THR A 75 -2.33 17.06 -28.37
C THR A 75 -2.47 15.76 -27.60
N ASN A 76 -3.43 14.91 -27.98
CA ASN A 76 -3.70 13.59 -27.38
C ASN A 76 -4.04 13.58 -25.88
N CYS A 77 -4.21 14.72 -25.22
CA CYS A 77 -4.59 14.78 -23.82
C CYS A 77 -6.12 14.62 -23.68
N THR A 78 -6.56 13.45 -23.22
CA THR A 78 -7.98 13.16 -22.98
C THR A 78 -8.39 13.39 -21.53
N ASP A 79 -7.46 13.21 -20.58
CA ASP A 79 -7.74 13.40 -19.15
C ASP A 79 -7.88 14.89 -18.81
N LYS A 80 -9.10 15.30 -18.47
CA LYS A 80 -9.45 16.68 -18.13
C LYS A 80 -9.06 17.08 -16.71
N ARG A 81 -8.58 16.14 -15.88
CA ARG A 81 -8.07 16.43 -14.53
C ARG A 81 -6.66 17.01 -14.54
N ILE A 82 -5.95 16.84 -15.66
CA ILE A 82 -4.62 17.40 -15.87
C ILE A 82 -4.81 18.75 -16.57
N THR A 83 -4.53 19.84 -15.86
CA THR A 83 -4.78 21.21 -16.34
C THR A 83 -3.61 22.13 -16.00
N TRP A 84 -3.57 23.30 -16.61
CA TRP A 84 -2.72 24.39 -16.12
C TRP A 84 -3.30 24.92 -14.81
N VAL A 85 -2.44 25.35 -13.88
CA VAL A 85 -2.88 25.96 -12.61
C VAL A 85 -3.61 27.29 -12.87
N SER A 86 -3.09 28.10 -13.80
CA SER A 86 -3.71 29.33 -14.26
C SER A 86 -3.26 29.65 -15.69
N THR A 87 -3.36 30.92 -16.12
CA THR A 87 -2.78 31.36 -17.38
C THR A 87 -1.27 31.06 -17.40
N PRO A 88 -0.72 30.35 -18.41
CA PRO A 88 0.65 29.84 -18.37
C PRO A 88 1.77 30.88 -18.33
N ASP A 89 1.48 32.12 -18.71
CA ASP A 89 2.40 33.28 -18.64
C ASP A 89 2.55 33.85 -17.22
N GLN A 90 1.60 33.55 -16.33
CA GLN A 90 1.64 33.90 -14.91
C GLN A 90 2.11 32.71 -14.07
N ASN A 91 1.60 31.52 -14.38
CA ASN A 91 1.97 30.28 -13.72
C ASN A 91 1.99 29.13 -14.72
N SER A 92 3.19 28.64 -15.01
CA SER A 92 3.44 27.54 -15.96
C SER A 92 3.24 26.15 -15.35
N ASP A 93 2.86 26.08 -14.08
CA ASP A 93 2.73 24.83 -13.35
C ASP A 93 1.53 24.02 -13.84
N LEU A 94 1.69 22.69 -13.77
CA LEU A 94 0.67 21.72 -14.10
C LEU A 94 -0.03 21.25 -12.83
N GLN A 95 -1.36 21.20 -12.87
CA GLN A 95 -2.21 20.67 -11.83
C GLN A 95 -2.78 19.31 -12.23
N ILE A 96 -2.92 18.41 -11.26
CA ILE A 96 -3.69 17.18 -11.38
C ILE A 96 -4.71 17.14 -10.24
N HIS A 97 -6.00 17.28 -10.56
CA HIS A 97 -7.05 17.29 -9.55
C HIS A 97 -8.38 16.66 -10.01
N PRO A 98 -8.92 15.67 -9.28
CA PRO A 98 -8.25 14.87 -8.24
C PRO A 98 -7.22 13.90 -8.85
N VAL A 99 -6.19 13.56 -8.09
CA VAL A 99 -5.20 12.54 -8.47
C VAL A 99 -5.86 11.15 -8.44
N ALA A 100 -5.75 10.39 -9.53
CA ALA A 100 -6.12 8.99 -9.59
C ALA A 100 -4.90 8.10 -9.80
N ILE A 101 -5.04 6.82 -9.44
CA ILE A 101 -4.00 5.80 -9.58
C ILE A 101 -3.41 5.69 -10.99
N THR A 102 -4.20 6.01 -12.02
CA THR A 102 -3.77 5.99 -13.42
C THR A 102 -2.80 7.11 -13.77
N HIS A 103 -2.59 8.11 -12.91
CA HIS A 103 -1.65 9.20 -13.18
C HIS A 103 -0.19 8.85 -12.89
N ASP A 104 0.13 7.60 -12.49
CA ASP A 104 1.52 7.15 -12.41
C ASP A 104 2.22 7.34 -13.77
N GLY A 105 3.37 8.01 -13.75
CA GLY A 105 4.06 8.31 -15.00
C GLY A 105 5.15 9.36 -14.86
N TYR A 106 5.64 9.79 -16.02
CA TYR A 106 6.65 10.83 -16.13
C TYR A 106 6.06 12.10 -16.73
N TYR A 107 6.30 13.22 -16.05
CA TYR A 107 5.80 14.54 -16.41
C TYR A 107 6.98 15.46 -16.59
N ARG A 108 7.16 16.04 -17.78
CA ARG A 108 8.29 16.91 -18.09
C ARG A 108 7.82 18.25 -18.59
N CYS A 109 8.20 19.30 -17.87
CA CYS A 109 8.09 20.66 -18.36
C CYS A 109 9.34 21.04 -19.15
N ILE A 110 9.15 21.68 -20.30
CA ILE A 110 10.17 22.26 -21.15
C ILE A 110 9.78 23.71 -21.40
N MET A 111 10.68 24.65 -21.15
CA MET A 111 10.50 26.06 -21.47
C MET A 111 11.63 26.52 -22.37
N ALA A 112 11.27 27.10 -23.52
CA ALA A 112 12.23 27.66 -24.45
C ALA A 112 12.31 29.18 -24.29
N THR A 113 13.53 29.68 -24.34
CA THR A 113 13.89 31.09 -24.30
C THR A 113 14.97 31.35 -25.37
N PRO A 114 15.28 32.62 -25.71
CA PRO A 114 16.42 32.94 -26.57
C PRO A 114 17.76 32.38 -26.05
N ASP A 115 17.90 32.24 -24.73
CA ASP A 115 19.12 31.77 -24.06
C ASP A 115 19.25 30.24 -24.08
N GLY A 116 18.19 29.53 -24.48
CA GLY A 116 18.14 28.08 -24.57
C GLY A 116 16.88 27.45 -23.99
N ASN A 117 16.92 26.13 -23.83
CA ASN A 117 15.82 25.31 -23.34
C ASN A 117 16.08 24.84 -21.92
N PHE A 118 15.12 25.08 -21.04
CA PHE A 118 15.15 24.64 -19.65
C PHE A 118 14.10 23.57 -19.44
N HIS A 119 14.40 22.54 -18.64
CA HIS A 119 13.45 21.48 -18.39
C HIS A 119 13.46 21.03 -16.93
N ARG A 120 12.35 20.45 -16.48
CA ARG A 120 12.22 19.75 -15.19
C ARG A 120 11.30 18.55 -15.36
N GLY A 121 11.76 17.39 -14.92
CA GLY A 121 11.03 16.12 -15.00
C GLY A 121 10.63 15.58 -13.62
N TYR A 122 9.44 15.01 -13.55
CA TYR A 122 8.88 14.37 -12.36
C TYR A 122 8.48 12.93 -12.67
N HIS A 123 8.93 11.99 -11.84
CA HIS A 123 8.37 10.65 -11.73
C HIS A 123 7.26 10.68 -10.68
N LEU A 124 6.02 10.84 -11.13
CA LEU A 124 4.86 10.89 -10.26
C LEU A 124 4.48 9.48 -9.81
N GLN A 125 4.45 9.27 -8.49
CA GLN A 125 4.10 8.00 -7.86
C GLN A 125 2.82 8.18 -7.03
N VAL A 126 1.72 7.58 -7.48
CA VAL A 126 0.45 7.69 -6.76
C VAL A 126 0.45 6.76 -5.55
N LEU A 127 0.15 7.29 -4.37
CA LEU A 127 0.01 6.54 -3.13
C LEU A 127 -1.47 6.26 -2.84
N VAL A 128 -1.77 5.06 -2.35
CA VAL A 128 -3.12 4.68 -1.92
C VAL A 128 -3.05 4.23 -0.46
N THR A 129 -3.78 4.91 0.41
CA THR A 129 -3.83 4.55 1.84
C THR A 129 -4.55 3.22 2.02
N PRO A 130 -3.93 2.22 2.67
CA PRO A 130 -4.57 0.95 2.90
C PRO A 130 -5.71 1.06 3.92
N GLU A 131 -6.79 0.34 3.69
CA GLU A 131 -7.82 0.14 4.71
C GLU A 131 -7.39 -0.96 5.68
N VAL A 132 -7.18 -0.59 6.94
CA VAL A 132 -6.70 -1.54 7.96
C VAL A 132 -7.86 -2.10 8.77
N THR A 133 -7.94 -3.43 8.82
CA THR A 133 -8.87 -4.19 9.66
C THR A 133 -8.11 -5.14 10.58
N LEU A 134 -8.68 -5.38 11.77
CA LEU A 134 -8.13 -6.29 12.77
C LEU A 134 -9.28 -7.08 13.39
N PHE A 135 -9.20 -8.40 13.37
CA PHE A 135 -10.20 -9.26 13.97
C PHE A 135 -9.59 -10.49 14.62
N GLN A 136 -10.31 -11.05 15.59
CA GLN A 136 -9.92 -12.27 16.27
C GLN A 136 -10.42 -13.48 15.47
N SER A 137 -9.54 -14.45 15.24
CA SER A 137 -9.84 -15.78 14.73
C SER A 137 -9.91 -16.80 15.89
N ARG A 138 -10.09 -18.08 15.56
CA ARG A 138 -10.16 -19.17 16.56
C ARG A 138 -8.82 -19.33 17.29
N ASN A 139 -8.87 -19.96 18.46
CA ASN A 139 -7.68 -20.33 19.25
C ASN A 139 -6.72 -19.16 19.50
N ARG A 140 -7.17 -18.03 20.08
CA ARG A 140 -6.28 -16.89 20.42
C ARG A 140 -5.39 -16.40 19.27
N THR A 141 -5.89 -16.51 18.05
CA THR A 141 -5.22 -16.00 16.85
C THR A 141 -5.87 -14.69 16.44
N ALA A 142 -5.08 -13.72 16.00
CA ALA A 142 -5.56 -12.48 15.42
C ALA A 142 -5.10 -12.36 13.96
N VAL A 143 -5.93 -11.75 13.14
CA VAL A 143 -5.65 -11.46 11.73
C VAL A 143 -5.71 -9.95 11.55
N CYS A 144 -4.63 -9.39 11.02
CA CYS A 144 -4.55 -8.00 10.63
C CYS A 144 -4.38 -7.91 9.13
N LYS A 145 -5.21 -7.09 8.50
CA LYS A 145 -5.27 -6.95 7.04
C LYS A 145 -5.18 -5.48 6.67
N ALA A 146 -4.21 -5.14 5.83
CA ALA A 146 -4.06 -3.84 5.21
C ALA A 146 -4.45 -3.96 3.73
N VAL A 147 -5.67 -3.53 3.40
CA VAL A 147 -6.31 -3.76 2.10
C VAL A 147 -5.94 -2.68 1.10
N ALA A 148 -5.57 -3.09 -0.11
CA ALA A 148 -5.38 -2.21 -1.28
C ALA A 148 -4.44 -1.01 -1.06
N GLY A 149 -3.34 -1.20 -0.31
CA GLY A 149 -2.30 -0.18 -0.15
C GLY A 149 -1.43 -0.02 -1.41
N LYS A 150 -0.98 1.20 -1.70
CA LYS A 150 0.06 1.45 -2.71
C LYS A 150 1.10 2.43 -2.12
N PRO A 151 2.35 2.00 -1.89
CA PRO A 151 2.88 0.64 -2.03
C PRO A 151 2.32 -0.35 -0.99
N ALA A 152 2.80 -1.60 -0.99
CA ALA A 152 2.43 -2.56 0.04
C ALA A 152 2.77 -2.04 1.45
N ALA A 153 1.83 -2.16 2.38
CA ALA A 153 2.05 -1.82 3.78
C ALA A 153 2.88 -2.89 4.49
N GLN A 154 3.51 -2.54 5.62
CA GLN A 154 4.19 -3.48 6.48
C GLN A 154 3.40 -3.70 7.75
N ILE A 155 3.20 -4.95 8.15
CA ILE A 155 2.47 -5.32 9.36
C ILE A 155 3.44 -5.86 10.40
N SER A 156 3.34 -5.37 11.63
CA SER A 156 4.04 -5.88 12.81
C SER A 156 3.09 -6.00 14.00
N TRP A 157 3.47 -6.77 15.01
CA TRP A 157 2.62 -7.10 16.15
C TRP A 157 3.30 -6.80 17.48
N ILE A 158 2.51 -6.32 18.44
CA ILE A 158 2.95 -6.02 19.81
C ILE A 158 1.91 -6.59 20.80
N PRO A 159 2.28 -7.51 21.71
CA PRO A 159 3.58 -8.20 21.77
C PRO A 159 3.81 -9.11 20.57
N ALA A 160 5.04 -9.59 20.37
CA ALA A 160 5.33 -10.59 19.36
C ALA A 160 4.52 -11.88 19.63
N GLY A 161 4.12 -12.57 18.56
CA GLY A 161 3.41 -13.85 18.62
C GLY A 161 3.92 -14.80 17.55
N ASP A 162 3.38 -16.01 17.52
CA ASP A 162 3.73 -17.03 16.54
C ASP A 162 2.97 -16.75 15.23
N CYS A 163 3.65 -16.06 14.31
CA CYS A 163 3.06 -15.58 13.07
C CYS A 163 3.30 -16.52 11.90
N ALA A 164 2.26 -16.77 11.11
CA ALA A 164 2.41 -17.36 9.79
C ALA A 164 3.14 -16.38 8.83
N PRO A 165 3.72 -16.88 7.72
CA PRO A 165 4.25 -16.00 6.68
C PRO A 165 3.20 -14.99 6.21
N THR A 166 3.59 -13.73 6.09
CA THR A 166 2.70 -12.66 5.62
C THR A 166 2.28 -12.92 4.17
N GLU A 167 0.98 -12.90 3.94
CA GLU A 167 0.39 -13.11 2.62
C GLU A 167 0.24 -11.78 1.87
N HIS A 168 0.49 -11.82 0.55
CA HIS A 168 0.41 -10.67 -0.34
C HIS A 168 -0.50 -10.99 -1.52
N GLU A 169 -1.55 -10.19 -1.69
CA GLU A 169 -2.44 -10.25 -2.85
C GLU A 169 -2.22 -9.00 -3.71
N TYR A 170 -1.79 -9.22 -4.96
CA TYR A 170 -1.46 -8.15 -5.91
C TYR A 170 -2.64 -7.89 -6.84
N TRP A 171 -3.13 -6.65 -6.84
CA TRP A 171 -4.25 -6.25 -7.68
C TRP A 171 -3.77 -5.68 -9.02
N GLY A 172 -4.59 -5.83 -10.07
CA GLY A 172 -4.27 -5.34 -11.42
C GLY A 172 -4.14 -3.80 -11.52
N ASN A 173 -4.68 -3.05 -10.56
CA ASN A 173 -4.52 -1.61 -10.46
C ASN A 173 -3.18 -1.18 -9.79
N GLY A 174 -2.34 -2.13 -9.37
CA GLY A 174 -1.05 -1.88 -8.73
C GLY A 174 -1.11 -1.67 -7.21
N THR A 175 -2.28 -1.85 -6.58
CA THR A 175 -2.41 -1.91 -5.12
C THR A 175 -2.10 -3.32 -4.60
N VAL A 176 -1.76 -3.43 -3.32
CA VAL A 176 -1.42 -4.69 -2.65
C VAL A 176 -2.20 -4.80 -1.35
N THR A 177 -2.83 -5.94 -1.14
CA THR A 177 -3.42 -6.31 0.13
C THR A 177 -2.42 -7.19 0.90
N VAL A 178 -2.14 -6.81 2.14
CA VAL A 178 -1.18 -7.50 3.02
C VAL A 178 -1.95 -8.07 4.19
N GLU A 179 -1.78 -9.37 4.46
CA GLU A 179 -2.46 -10.05 5.56
C GLU A 179 -1.42 -10.77 6.45
N SER A 180 -1.56 -10.58 7.76
CA SER A 180 -0.72 -11.24 8.77
C SER A 180 -1.60 -11.90 9.82
N MET A 181 -1.31 -13.16 10.11
CA MET A 181 -2.02 -13.98 11.08
C MET A 181 -1.05 -14.48 12.15
N CYS A 182 -1.34 -14.19 13.41
CA CYS A 182 -0.46 -14.54 14.53
C CYS A 182 -1.22 -15.14 15.70
N HIS A 183 -0.60 -16.12 16.34
CA HIS A 183 -1.16 -16.88 17.45
C HIS A 183 -0.46 -16.55 18.77
N TRP A 184 -1.23 -16.45 19.86
CA TRP A 184 -0.71 -16.28 21.23
C TRP A 184 -1.29 -17.36 22.13
N GLY A 185 -0.65 -18.53 22.15
CA GLY A 185 -1.07 -19.69 22.94
C GLY A 185 -0.90 -19.46 24.45
N ASP A 186 0.35 -19.50 24.91
CA ASP A 186 0.73 -19.50 26.34
C ASP A 186 1.17 -18.12 26.86
N HIS A 187 1.19 -17.10 26.00
CA HIS A 187 1.55 -15.76 26.42
C HIS A 187 0.43 -15.09 27.24
N ASN A 188 0.82 -14.38 28.30
CA ASN A 188 -0.04 -13.52 29.13
C ASN A 188 -0.66 -12.32 28.36
N ALA A 189 -0.44 -12.25 27.04
CA ALA A 189 -0.99 -11.22 26.18
C ALA A 189 -2.52 -11.34 26.11
N SER A 190 -3.21 -10.53 26.92
CA SER A 190 -4.67 -10.38 26.86
C SER A 190 -5.09 -9.48 25.71
N THR A 191 -4.22 -8.54 25.33
CA THR A 191 -4.46 -7.55 24.27
C THR A 191 -3.27 -7.57 23.33
N VAL A 192 -3.54 -7.62 22.03
CA VAL A 192 -2.54 -7.57 20.97
C VAL A 192 -2.80 -6.37 20.09
N THR A 193 -1.73 -5.75 19.63
CA THR A 193 -1.75 -4.57 18.77
C THR A 193 -1.15 -4.96 17.43
N CYS A 194 -1.91 -4.74 16.36
CA CYS A 194 -1.39 -4.72 15.01
C CYS A 194 -0.92 -3.30 14.67
N HIS A 195 0.35 -3.16 14.32
CA HIS A 195 0.94 -1.93 13.81
C HIS A 195 1.14 -2.05 12.30
N VAL A 196 0.52 -1.16 11.53
CA VAL A 196 0.63 -1.06 10.08
C VAL A 196 1.44 0.18 9.73
N SER A 197 2.58 -0.03 9.08
CA SER A 197 3.45 1.04 8.56
C SER A 197 3.20 1.23 7.07
N HIS A 198 2.97 2.47 6.65
CA HIS A 198 2.71 2.82 5.25
C HIS A 198 3.16 4.25 4.94
N LEU A 199 3.52 4.53 3.67
CA LEU A 199 4.01 5.85 3.25
C LEU A 199 3.00 6.99 3.45
N THR A 200 1.71 6.67 3.53
CA THR A 200 0.63 7.64 3.77
C THR A 200 0.31 7.84 5.25
N GLY A 201 1.00 7.13 6.14
CA GLY A 201 0.84 7.22 7.58
C GLY A 201 0.78 5.85 8.25
N ASN A 202 1.22 5.80 9.50
CA ASN A 202 1.17 4.59 10.32
C ASN A 202 -0.19 4.50 11.03
N LYS A 203 -0.73 3.28 11.14
CA LYS A 203 -1.99 3.00 11.84
C LYS A 203 -1.80 1.84 12.78
N SER A 204 -2.39 1.91 13.97
CA SER A 204 -2.37 0.80 14.93
C SER A 204 -3.78 0.48 15.39
N LEU A 205 -4.12 -0.81 15.40
CA LEU A 205 -5.36 -1.32 15.93
C LEU A 205 -5.03 -2.32 17.04
N TYR A 206 -5.88 -2.40 18.06
CA TYR A 206 -5.72 -3.36 19.14
C TYR A 206 -6.97 -4.23 19.29
N ILE A 207 -6.78 -5.46 19.74
CA ILE A 207 -7.87 -6.39 20.02
C ILE A 207 -7.57 -7.18 21.28
N LYS A 208 -8.60 -7.39 22.10
CA LYS A 208 -8.52 -8.28 23.25
C LYS A 208 -8.73 -9.71 22.77
N LEU A 209 -7.78 -10.60 23.06
CA LEU A 209 -7.90 -12.01 22.74
C LEU A 209 -8.82 -12.67 23.76
N ASN A 210 -9.93 -13.22 23.28
CA ASN A 210 -10.75 -14.10 24.11
C ASN A 210 -9.92 -15.32 24.50
N SER A 211 -9.86 -15.62 25.79
CA SER A 211 -9.37 -16.89 26.29
C SER A 211 -10.16 -17.96 25.55
N GLY A 212 -9.49 -18.77 24.72
CA GLY A 212 -10.12 -19.93 24.12
C GLY A 212 -10.76 -20.69 25.26
N LEU A 213 -12.10 -20.82 25.23
CA LEU A 213 -12.83 -21.61 26.18
C LEU A 213 -12.24 -23.01 26.04
N ARG A 214 -11.28 -23.35 26.91
CA ARG A 214 -10.95 -24.74 27.15
C ARG A 214 -12.25 -25.27 27.72
N THR A 215 -13.07 -25.90 26.88
CA THR A 215 -13.89 -27.02 27.34
C THR A 215 -12.91 -28.10 27.77
N SER A 216 -12.16 -27.82 28.83
CA SER A 216 -11.66 -28.83 29.72
C SER A 216 -12.96 -29.40 30.26
N GLY A 217 -13.36 -30.56 29.71
CA GLY A 217 -14.24 -31.44 30.46
C GLY A 217 -13.70 -31.43 31.87
N SER A 218 -14.50 -30.93 32.82
CA SER A 218 -14.07 -30.88 34.20
C SER A 218 -13.64 -32.31 34.55
N PRO A 219 -12.43 -32.55 35.07
CA PRO A 219 -12.01 -33.89 35.44
C PRO A 219 -12.99 -34.52 36.44
N ALA A 220 -13.80 -33.70 37.13
CA ALA A 220 -14.90 -34.16 37.96
C ALA A 220 -16.03 -34.83 37.18
N LEU A 221 -16.37 -34.35 35.97
CA LEU A 221 -17.43 -34.93 35.15
C LEU A 221 -16.98 -36.30 34.57
N ASP A 222 -15.74 -36.38 34.12
CA ASP A 222 -15.14 -37.65 33.63
C ASP A 222 -15.02 -38.67 34.77
N LEU A 223 -14.61 -38.24 35.98
CA LEU A 223 -14.63 -39.10 37.17
C LEU A 223 -16.04 -39.58 37.52
N LEU A 224 -17.05 -38.72 37.40
CA LEU A 224 -18.44 -39.06 37.67
C LEU A 224 -18.96 -40.10 36.69
N ILE A 225 -18.63 -39.96 35.39
CA ILE A 225 -18.98 -40.92 34.34
C ILE A 225 -18.29 -42.27 34.61
N ILE A 226 -16.99 -42.27 34.93
CA ILE A 226 -16.24 -43.50 35.26
C ILE A 226 -16.82 -44.19 36.50
N LEU A 227 -17.14 -43.43 37.55
CA LEU A 227 -17.74 -43.95 38.77
C LEU A 227 -19.12 -44.55 38.50
N TYR A 228 -19.95 -43.88 37.70
CA TYR A 228 -21.27 -44.34 37.33
C TYR A 228 -21.21 -45.68 36.57
N VAL A 229 -20.35 -45.78 35.56
CA VAL A 229 -20.16 -47.01 34.78
C VAL A 229 -19.68 -48.17 35.66
N LYS A 230 -18.72 -47.92 36.57
CA LYS A 230 -18.24 -48.91 37.53
C LYS A 230 -19.35 -49.39 38.47
N LEU A 231 -20.17 -48.47 38.99
CA LEU A 231 -21.28 -48.80 39.87
C LEU A 231 -22.36 -49.60 39.15
N SER A 232 -22.72 -49.22 37.92
CA SER A 232 -23.67 -49.98 37.08
C SER A 232 -23.18 -51.40 36.82
N LEU A 233 -21.90 -51.59 36.48
CA LEU A 233 -21.32 -52.92 36.28
C LEU A 233 -21.35 -53.76 37.56
N PHE A 234 -21.06 -53.15 38.72
CA PHE A 234 -21.11 -53.84 40.01
C PHE A 234 -22.52 -54.31 40.35
N VAL A 235 -23.54 -53.48 40.11
CA VAL A 235 -24.95 -53.85 40.31
C VAL A 235 -25.34 -55.01 39.39
N VAL A 236 -24.93 -54.99 38.12
CA VAL A 236 -25.20 -56.10 37.18
C VAL A 236 -24.56 -57.39 37.67
N ILE A 237 -23.31 -57.36 38.14
CA ILE A 237 -22.62 -58.54 38.70
C ILE A 237 -23.35 -59.07 39.94
N LEU A 238 -23.83 -58.20 40.84
CA LEU A 238 -24.57 -58.63 42.02
C LEU A 238 -25.90 -59.31 41.63
N VAL A 239 -26.61 -58.77 40.65
CA VAL A 239 -27.87 -59.35 40.16
C VAL A 239 -27.63 -60.70 39.50
N THR A 240 -26.61 -60.83 38.65
CA THR A 240 -26.29 -62.10 37.99
C THR A 240 -25.82 -63.16 38.99
N THR A 241 -24.97 -62.79 39.94
CA THR A 241 -24.49 -63.71 40.99
C THR A 241 -25.62 -64.14 41.91
N GLY A 242 -26.50 -63.20 42.30
CA GLY A 242 -27.71 -63.48 43.07
C GLY A 242 -28.63 -64.44 42.32
N PHE A 243 -28.87 -64.21 41.04
CA PHE A 243 -29.70 -65.07 40.21
C PHE A 243 -29.13 -66.50 40.09
N VAL A 244 -27.82 -66.64 39.86
CA VAL A 244 -27.14 -67.94 39.83
C VAL A 244 -27.24 -68.65 41.19
N PHE A 245 -27.07 -67.92 42.29
CA PHE A 245 -27.19 -68.47 43.64
C PHE A 245 -28.62 -68.95 43.94
N PHE A 246 -29.63 -68.17 43.56
CA PHE A 246 -31.05 -68.56 43.69
C PHE A 246 -31.40 -69.77 42.82
N GLN A 247 -30.90 -69.84 41.58
CA GLN A 247 -31.07 -71.04 40.75
C GLN A 247 -30.43 -72.27 41.37
N ARG A 248 -29.25 -72.13 41.99
CA ARG A 248 -28.55 -73.24 42.65
C ARG A 248 -29.31 -73.76 43.88
N ILE A 249 -29.96 -72.90 44.66
CA ILE A 249 -30.81 -73.30 45.79
C ILE A 249 -32.06 -74.05 45.31
N ASN A 250 -32.69 -73.58 44.24
CA ASN A 250 -33.90 -74.20 43.69
C ASN A 250 -33.65 -75.54 42.98
N TYR A 251 -32.41 -75.86 42.61
CA TYR A 251 -32.05 -77.15 42.00
C TYR A 251 -31.73 -78.25 43.05
N VAL A 252 -31.51 -77.87 44.31
CA VAL A 252 -31.12 -78.80 45.40
C VAL A 252 -32.31 -79.14 46.33
N ARG A 253 -33.53 -78.79 45.92
CA ARG A 253 -34.79 -79.17 46.60
C ARG A 253 -35.63 -80.04 45.69
#